data_AF-A0A3D4H969-F1
#
_entry.id   AF-A0A3D4H969-F1
#
_cell.length_a   1.000
_cell.length_b   1.000
_cell.length_c   1.000
_cell.angle_alpha   90.00
_cell.angle_beta   90.00
_cell.angle_gamma   90.00
#
_symmetry.space_group_name_H-M   'P 1'
#
loop_
_entity.id
_entity.type
_entity.pdbx_description
1 polymer ?
#
loop_
_entity_poly.entity_id
_entity_poly.type
_entity_poly.pdbx_seq_one_letter_code
_entity_poly.pdbx_strand_id
1 'polypeptide(L)'
;MVSKRWAPSIAGLPRWYVTDQLRKFRRNERGYFDEDAQGNLMQTNAYALDERSIAFVGRYIESLDRNQSRATHEPSSSSAGKLSYEDSC
;
A
#
# COMPACT_ATOMS: atom_id res chain seq x y z
N MET A 1 17.99 10.94 -10.94
CA MET A 1 16.84 10.24 -11.56
C MET A 1 16.13 9.43 -10.49
N VAL A 2 14.95 9.85 -10.02
CA VAL A 2 14.13 9.01 -9.13
C VAL A 2 13.52 7.92 -9.99
N SER A 3 13.91 6.65 -9.79
CA SER A 3 13.24 5.53 -10.48
C SER A 3 11.76 5.49 -10.06
N LYS A 4 10.87 5.84 -10.98
CA LYS A 4 9.41 5.79 -10.79
C LYS A 4 9.00 4.34 -10.52
N ARG A 5 8.74 4.02 -9.26
CA ARG A 5 8.24 2.71 -8.80
C ARG A 5 6.76 2.84 -8.53
N TRP A 6 5.94 2.05 -9.22
CA TRP A 6 4.48 2.10 -9.10
C TRP A 6 3.93 1.36 -7.88
N ALA A 7 4.76 0.57 -7.19
CA ALA A 7 4.37 -0.14 -5.98
C ALA A 7 4.58 0.71 -4.70
N PRO A 8 3.60 0.75 -3.79
CA PRO A 8 3.78 1.35 -2.47
C PRO A 8 4.72 0.52 -1.59
N SER A 9 5.31 1.17 -0.57
CA SER A 9 6.15 0.51 0.41
C SER A 9 5.20 0.07 1.49
N ILE A 10 5.18 -1.22 1.74
CA ILE A 10 4.27 -1.82 2.71
C ILE A 10 4.99 -2.19 4.01
N ALA A 11 6.33 -2.22 4.01
CA ALA A 11 7.13 -2.58 5.19
C ALA A 11 6.77 -1.70 6.40
N GLY A 12 6.47 -2.34 7.52
CA GLY A 12 6.14 -1.70 8.79
C GLY A 12 4.77 -1.04 8.85
N LEU A 13 3.88 -1.33 7.88
CA LEU A 13 2.47 -0.94 7.96
C LEU A 13 1.74 -1.78 9.04
N PRO A 14 0.78 -1.19 9.76
CA PRO A 14 0.02 -1.91 10.77
C PRO A 14 -0.69 -3.14 10.21
N ARG A 15 -0.68 -4.26 10.95
CA ARG A 15 -1.28 -5.53 10.52
C ARG A 15 -2.76 -5.39 10.19
N TRP A 16 -3.50 -4.63 11.00
CA TRP A 16 -4.94 -4.41 10.76
C TRP A 16 -5.19 -3.80 9.37
N TYR A 17 -4.36 -2.84 8.96
CA TYR A 17 -4.49 -2.17 7.68
C TYR A 17 -4.16 -3.12 6.54
N VAL A 18 -3.01 -3.80 6.61
CA VAL A 18 -2.57 -4.73 5.56
C VAL A 18 -3.59 -5.85 5.34
N THR A 19 -4.08 -6.46 6.43
CA THR A 19 -5.08 -7.53 6.34
C THR A 19 -6.42 -7.05 5.78
N ASP A 20 -6.88 -5.84 6.16
CA ASP A 20 -8.08 -5.23 5.59
C ASP A 20 -7.92 -4.96 4.08
N GLN A 21 -6.78 -4.42 3.65
CA GLN A 21 -6.52 -4.16 2.23
C GLN A 21 -6.48 -5.46 1.40
N LEU A 22 -5.80 -6.51 1.89
CA LEU A 22 -5.77 -7.81 1.20
C LEU A 22 -7.17 -8.41 1.07
N ARG A 23 -8.01 -8.29 2.10
CA ARG A 23 -9.41 -8.74 2.03
C ARG A 23 -10.22 -7.94 1.02
N LYS A 24 -10.03 -6.62 0.94
CA LYS A 24 -10.67 -5.75 -0.07
C LYS A 24 -10.28 -6.12 -1.48
N PHE A 25 -9.00 -6.37 -1.74
CA PHE A 25 -8.53 -6.88 -3.03
C PHE A 25 -9.15 -8.25 -3.35
N ARG A 26 -9.18 -9.18 -2.38
CA ARG A 26 -9.77 -10.51 -2.57
C ARG A 26 -11.28 -10.48 -2.83
N ARG A 27 -12.00 -9.50 -2.27
CA ARG A 27 -13.46 -9.32 -2.46
C ARG A 27 -13.82 -8.40 -3.62
N ASN A 28 -12.85 -8.02 -4.45
CA ASN A 28 -13.07 -7.11 -5.57
C ASN A 28 -13.59 -5.72 -5.16
N GLU A 29 -13.36 -5.28 -3.92
CA GLU A 29 -13.72 -3.93 -3.44
C GLU A 29 -12.62 -2.90 -3.77
N ARG A 30 -11.40 -3.37 -4.03
CA ARG A 30 -10.23 -2.55 -4.38
C ARG A 30 -9.52 -3.18 -5.57
N GLY A 31 -9.04 -2.35 -6.51
CA GLY A 31 -8.25 -2.79 -7.66
C GLY A 31 -9.03 -3.60 -8.69
N TYR A 32 -10.34 -3.32 -8.84
CA TYR A 32 -11.26 -4.07 -9.70
C TYR A 32 -11.49 -3.43 -11.07
N PHE A 33 -11.03 -2.19 -11.29
CA PHE A 33 -11.18 -1.50 -12.57
C PHE A 33 -10.20 -2.09 -13.59
N ASP A 34 -10.67 -2.35 -14.80
CA ASP A 34 -9.88 -3.00 -15.85
C ASP A 34 -8.66 -2.16 -16.25
N GLU A 35 -8.74 -0.83 -16.11
CA GLU A 35 -7.65 0.10 -16.41
C GLU A 35 -6.58 0.15 -15.30
N ASP A 36 -6.84 -0.41 -14.11
CA ASP A 36 -5.91 -0.46 -12.99
C ASP A 36 -5.10 -1.77 -13.00
N ALA A 37 -4.12 -1.88 -13.90
CA ALA A 37 -3.30 -3.08 -14.03
C ALA A 37 -2.62 -3.52 -12.71
N GLN A 38 -2.22 -2.56 -11.88
CA GLN A 38 -1.57 -2.77 -10.59
C GLN A 38 -2.58 -3.23 -9.54
N GLY A 39 -3.81 -2.69 -9.57
CA GLY A 39 -4.95 -3.17 -8.80
C GLY A 39 -5.29 -4.62 -9.13
N ASN A 40 -5.40 -4.95 -10.41
CA ASN A 40 -5.64 -6.32 -10.90
C ASN A 40 -4.54 -7.29 -10.48
N LEU A 41 -3.28 -6.84 -10.51
CA LEU A 41 -2.16 -7.63 -9.98
C LEU A 41 -2.37 -7.94 -8.49
N MET A 42 -2.72 -6.95 -7.67
CA MET A 42 -2.96 -7.17 -6.24
C MET A 42 -4.20 -8.04 -5.97
N GLN A 43 -5.25 -7.88 -6.77
CA GLN A 43 -6.46 -8.69 -6.72
C GLN A 43 -6.15 -10.17 -6.98
N THR A 44 -5.41 -10.48 -8.05
CA THR A 44 -4.95 -11.84 -8.39
C THR A 44 -4.12 -12.46 -7.26
N ASN A 45 -3.18 -11.70 -6.69
CA ASN A 45 -2.37 -12.18 -5.57
C ASN A 45 -3.21 -12.42 -4.30
N ALA A 46 -4.18 -11.54 -4.02
CA ALA A 46 -5.04 -11.67 -2.85
C ALA A 46 -6.02 -12.85 -2.96
N TYR A 47 -6.47 -13.20 -4.18
CA TYR A 47 -7.30 -14.38 -4.43
C TYR A 47 -6.64 -15.70 -4.03
N ALA A 48 -5.31 -15.80 -4.16
CA ALA A 48 -4.57 -16.98 -3.77
C ALA A 48 -4.41 -17.14 -2.23
N LEU A 49 -4.79 -16.15 -1.44
CA LEU A 49 -4.58 -16.14 0.02
C LEU A 49 -5.88 -16.48 0.78
N ASP A 50 -5.82 -17.54 1.58
CA ASP A 50 -6.85 -17.81 2.58
C ASP A 50 -6.73 -16.86 3.80
N GLU A 51 -7.72 -16.86 4.69
CA GLU A 51 -7.73 -15.97 5.86
C GLU A 51 -6.50 -16.16 6.77
N ARG A 52 -6.03 -17.40 6.91
CA ARG A 52 -4.86 -17.70 7.73
C ARG A 52 -3.60 -17.08 7.12
N SER A 53 -3.43 -17.21 5.81
CA SER A 53 -2.31 -16.63 5.06
C SER A 53 -2.36 -15.10 5.09
N ILE A 54 -3.53 -14.49 4.95
CA ILE A 54 -3.71 -13.04 5.10
C ILE A 54 -3.22 -12.59 6.49
N ALA A 55 -3.62 -13.28 7.56
CA ALA A 55 -3.21 -12.93 8.91
C ALA A 55 -1.68 -13.03 9.11
N PHE A 56 -1.03 -14.05 8.56
CA PHE A 56 0.42 -14.21 8.62
C PHE A 56 1.17 -13.17 7.79
N VAL A 57 0.72 -12.90 6.56
CA VAL A 57 1.31 -11.87 5.69
C VAL A 57 1.23 -10.51 6.37
N GLY A 58 0.09 -10.16 6.95
CA GLY A 58 -0.06 -8.91 7.69
C GLY A 58 0.89 -8.81 8.89
N ARG A 59 1.05 -9.89 9.66
CA ARG A 59 2.01 -9.94 10.78
C ARG A 59 3.45 -9.81 10.30
N TYR A 60 3.81 -10.48 9.22
CA TYR A 60 5.16 -10.41 8.65
C TYR A 60 5.48 -8.99 8.19
N ILE A 61 4.57 -8.36 7.43
CA ILE A 61 4.76 -6.99 6.94
C ILE A 61 4.90 -5.98 8.08
N GLU A 62 4.10 -6.11 9.14
CA GLU A 62 4.18 -5.26 10.33
C GLU A 62 5.54 -5.37 11.03
N SER A 63 6.18 -6.54 10.99
CA SER A 63 7.50 -6.76 11.60
C SER A 63 8.68 -6.21 10.81
N LEU A 64 8.46 -5.77 9.57
CA LEU A 64 9.53 -5.22 8.72
C LEU A 64 9.87 -3.77 9.10
N ASP A 65 11.15 -3.42 9.04
CA ASP A 65 11.58 -2.03 9.18
C ASP A 65 11.03 -1.16 8.05
N ARG A 66 10.50 0.02 8.42
CA ARG A 66 9.95 0.97 7.45
C ARG A 66 11.05 1.46 6.51
N ASN A 67 10.75 1.46 5.22
CA ASN A 67 11.67 1.97 4.20
C ASN A 67 11.64 3.51 4.17
N GLN A 68 12.41 4.15 5.05
CA GLN A 68 12.50 5.61 5.20
C GLN A 68 13.23 6.29 4.04
N SER A 69 14.11 5.58 3.33
CA SER A 69 14.92 6.14 2.25
C SER A 69 14.17 6.24 0.91
N ARG A 70 12.89 5.86 0.88
CA ARG A 70 12.10 5.85 -0.34
C ARG A 70 11.58 7.24 -0.71
N ALA A 71 12.35 7.95 -1.53
CA ALA A 71 11.91 9.18 -2.18
C ALA A 71 10.69 8.91 -3.08
N THR A 72 9.53 9.46 -2.69
CA THR A 72 8.25 9.33 -3.42
C THR A 72 7.92 10.60 -4.22
N HIS A 73 8.53 11.74 -3.85
CA HIS A 73 8.37 13.03 -4.51
C HIS A 73 9.69 13.78 -4.63
N GLU A 74 9.75 14.74 -5.56
CA GLU A 74 10.85 15.69 -5.69
C GLU A 74 10.90 16.59 -4.43
N PRO A 75 12.08 16.89 -3.86
CA PRO A 75 12.20 17.61 -2.58
C PRO A 75 11.58 19.02 -2.54
N SER A 76 11.31 19.64 -3.68
CA SER A 76 10.92 21.06 -3.80
C SER A 76 9.42 21.36 -3.59
N SER A 77 8.56 20.35 -3.38
CA SER A 77 7.09 20.52 -3.35
C SER A 77 6.42 20.43 -1.96
N SER A 78 7.17 20.57 -0.86
CA SER A 78 6.71 20.15 0.48
C SER A 78 5.91 21.18 1.29
N SER A 79 6.12 22.50 1.09
CA SER A 79 5.57 23.52 1.99
C SER A 79 4.06 23.73 1.85
N ALA A 80 3.54 23.81 0.62
CA ALA A 80 2.10 23.95 0.38
C ALA A 80 1.34 22.69 0.82
N GLY A 81 1.90 21.50 0.55
CA GLY A 81 1.29 20.23 0.95
C GLY A 81 1.17 20.07 2.47
N LYS A 82 2.15 20.56 3.23
CA LYS A 82 2.08 20.57 4.70
C LYS A 82 0.91 21.40 5.21
N LEU A 83 0.77 22.64 4.73
CA LEU A 83 -0.31 23.54 5.15
C LEU A 83 -1.69 22.93 4.88
N SER A 84 -1.89 22.37 3.69
CA SER A 84 -3.17 21.74 3.34
C SER A 84 -3.48 20.50 4.19
N TYR A 85 -2.46 19.71 4.56
CA TYR A 85 -2.66 18.56 5.44
C TYR A 85 -3.06 19.00 6.84
N GLU A 86 -2.37 19.97 7.43
CA GLU A 86 -2.66 20.46 8.78
C GLU A 86 -4.05 21.12 8.91
N ASP A 87 -4.56 21.71 7.83
CA ASP A 87 -5.86 22.38 7.81
C ASP A 87 -7.04 21.41 7.61
N SER A 88 -6.86 20.34 6.82
CA SER A 88 -7.97 19.53 6.28
C SER A 88 -7.92 18.03 6.61
N CYS A 89 -6.86 17.52 7.24
CA CYS A 89 -6.67 16.08 7.52
C CYS A 89 -6.34 15.81 8.99
#